data_AF-A0A915EKS9-F1
#
_entry.id   AF-A0A915EKS9-F1
#
_cell.length_a   1.000
_cell.length_b   1.000
_cell.length_c   1.000
_cell.angle_alpha   90.00
_cell.angle_beta   90.00
_cell.angle_gamma   90.00
#
_symmetry.space_group_name_H-M   'P 1'
#
loop_
_entity.id
_entity.type
_entity.pdbx_description
1 polymer ?
#
loop_
_entity_poly.entity_id
_entity_poly.type
_entity_poly.pdbx_seq_one_letter_code
_entity_poly.pdbx_strand_id
1 'polypeptide(L)'
;MPRGPELTEYEKNQIDALRAEDISYREIGRRLNRSEHFIRHYCTDPEAYNINRHNAGRHPVLSERDKRHILREASNSETSCEKIRQNLNLNVDRTTIGEL
;
A
#
# COMPACT_ATOMS: atom_id res chain seq x y z
N MET A 1 -1.06 -10.17 -5.64
CA MET A 1 -2.06 -9.07 -5.74
C MET A 1 -3.40 -9.58 -5.25
N PRO A 2 -4.14 -8.81 -4.43
CA PRO A 2 -5.49 -9.18 -4.03
C PRO A 2 -6.38 -9.32 -5.27
N ARG A 3 -7.19 -10.39 -5.33
CA ARG A 3 -8.02 -10.70 -6.51
C ARG A 3 -9.40 -10.03 -6.51
N GLY A 4 -9.75 -9.26 -5.47
CA GLY A 4 -11.07 -8.65 -5.35
C GLY A 4 -11.12 -7.47 -4.38
N PRO A 5 -12.22 -6.70 -4.41
CA PRO A 5 -12.41 -5.52 -3.57
C PRO A 5 -12.51 -5.89 -2.10
N GLU A 6 -12.23 -4.92 -1.23
CA GLU A 6 -12.35 -5.07 0.22
C GLU A 6 -13.80 -5.31 0.66
N LEU A 7 -13.96 -5.69 1.93
CA LEU A 7 -15.27 -5.78 2.55
C LEU A 7 -15.76 -4.36 2.84
N THR A 8 -16.88 -4.00 2.24
CA THR A 8 -17.60 -2.78 2.61
C THR A 8 -18.09 -2.89 4.05
N GLU A 9 -18.30 -1.75 4.71
CA GLU A 9 -18.87 -1.72 6.07
C GLU A 9 -20.24 -2.41 6.13
N TYR A 10 -21.03 -2.29 5.07
CA TYR A 10 -22.29 -3.01 4.92
C TYR A 10 -22.10 -4.54 4.91
N GLU A 11 -21.17 -5.06 4.11
CA GLU A 11 -20.88 -6.49 4.07
C GLU A 11 -20.33 -7.00 5.42
N LYS A 12 -19.53 -6.19 6.13
CA LYS A 12 -19.03 -6.53 7.47
C LYS A 12 -20.18 -6.71 8.46
N ASN A 13 -21.08 -5.73 8.53
CA ASN A 13 -22.26 -5.81 9.39
C ASN A 13 -23.14 -7.03 9.06
N GLN A 14 -23.29 -7.37 7.77
CA GLN A 14 -24.00 -8.58 7.35
C GLN A 14 -23.30 -9.85 7.81
N ILE A 15 -21.97 -9.93 7.68
CA ILE A 15 -21.20 -11.07 8.16
C ILE A 15 -21.37 -11.22 9.68
N ASP A 16 -21.26 -10.13 10.43
CA ASP A 16 -21.35 -10.16 11.90
C ASP A 16 -22.74 -10.61 12.37
N ALA A 17 -23.82 -10.13 11.73
CA ALA A 17 -25.18 -10.60 11.98
C ALA A 17 -25.35 -12.10 11.67
N LEU A 18 -24.88 -12.56 10.50
CA LEU A 18 -24.98 -13.96 10.09
C LEU A 18 -24.12 -14.89 10.96
N ARG A 19 -23.02 -14.37 11.52
CA ARG A 19 -22.17 -15.10 12.47
C ARG A 19 -22.83 -15.24 13.83
N ALA A 20 -23.59 -14.24 14.28
CA ALA A 20 -24.40 -14.33 15.51
C ALA A 20 -25.51 -15.38 15.40
N GLU A 21 -25.97 -15.69 14.18
CA GLU A 21 -26.92 -16.77 13.89
C GLU A 21 -26.26 -18.16 13.70
N ASP A 22 -24.97 -18.31 14.03
CA ASP A 22 -24.18 -19.55 13.86
C ASP A 22 -24.13 -20.10 12.42
N ILE A 23 -24.31 -19.25 11.42
CA ILE A 23 -24.25 -19.65 10.01
C ILE A 23 -22.80 -19.95 9.63
N SER A 24 -22.62 -21.03 8.85
CA SER A 24 -21.30 -21.45 8.36
C SER A 24 -20.69 -20.43 7.39
N TYR A 25 -19.36 -20.27 7.42
CA TYR A 25 -18.64 -19.34 6.53
C TYR A 25 -18.93 -19.58 5.04
N ARG A 26 -19.09 -20.85 4.65
CA ARG A 26 -19.41 -21.23 3.27
C ARG A 26 -20.77 -20.71 2.84
N GLU A 27 -21.75 -20.77 3.72
CA GLU A 27 -23.10 -20.30 3.45
C GLU A 27 -23.19 -18.78 3.45
N ILE A 28 -22.48 -18.12 4.36
CA ILE A 28 -22.31 -16.65 4.33
C ILE A 28 -21.69 -16.22 3.00
N GLY A 29 -20.69 -16.96 2.50
CA GLY A 29 -20.04 -16.70 1.21
C GLY A 29 -20.98 -16.79 0.03
N ARG A 30 -21.87 -17.79 0.03
CA ARG A 30 -22.91 -17.92 -1.00
C ARG A 30 -23.89 -16.76 -0.97
N ARG A 31 -24.35 -16.34 0.22
CA ARG A 31 -25.31 -15.21 0.37
C ARG A 31 -24.71 -13.88 -0.08
N LEU A 32 -23.42 -13.66 0.19
CA LEU A 32 -22.72 -12.41 -0.12
C LEU A 32 -21.95 -12.44 -1.45
N ASN A 33 -21.99 -13.55 -2.21
CA ASN A 33 -21.16 -13.79 -3.40
C ASN A 33 -19.65 -13.56 -3.15
N ARG A 34 -19.18 -13.92 -1.95
CA ARG A 34 -17.77 -13.84 -1.54
C ARG A 34 -17.21 -15.23 -1.30
N SER A 35 -15.88 -15.37 -1.39
CA SER A 35 -15.25 -16.66 -1.10
C SER A 35 -15.28 -16.97 0.39
N GLU A 36 -15.45 -18.25 0.72
CA GLU A 36 -15.45 -18.73 2.11
C GLU A 36 -14.14 -18.37 2.83
N HIS A 37 -12.99 -18.51 2.15
CA HIS A 37 -11.69 -18.11 2.68
C HIS A 37 -11.65 -16.61 3.06
N PHE A 38 -12.29 -15.74 2.27
CA PHE A 38 -12.30 -14.30 2.52
C PHE A 38 -13.10 -13.94 3.77
N ILE A 39 -14.23 -14.62 3.98
CA ILE A 39 -15.06 -14.47 5.18
C ILE A 39 -14.34 -15.04 6.39
N ARG A 40 -13.77 -16.25 6.28
CA ARG A 40 -12.98 -16.85 7.37
C ARG A 40 -11.85 -15.93 7.80
N HIS A 41 -11.12 -15.36 6.83
CA HIS A 41 -10.03 -14.42 7.12
C HIS A 41 -10.53 -13.19 7.88
N TYR A 42 -11.65 -12.59 7.48
CA TYR A 42 -12.28 -11.49 8.22
C TYR A 42 -12.70 -11.90 9.64
N CYS A 43 -13.41 -13.03 9.80
CA CYS A 43 -13.89 -13.46 11.11
C CYS A 43 -12.77 -13.92 12.07
N THR A 44 -11.61 -14.33 11.56
CA THR A 44 -10.47 -14.76 12.39
C THR A 44 -9.77 -13.57 13.02
N ASP A 45 -9.68 -12.46 12.29
CA ASP A 45 -9.05 -11.24 12.77
C ASP A 45 -9.74 -10.00 12.15
N PRO A 46 -10.90 -9.59 12.72
CA PRO A 46 -11.69 -8.48 12.18
C PRO A 46 -10.96 -7.15 12.26
N GLU A 47 -10.16 -6.95 13.32
CA GLU A 47 -9.41 -5.71 13.57
C GLU A 47 -8.23 -5.58 12.61
N ALA A 48 -7.42 -6.63 12.41
CA ALA A 48 -6.27 -6.55 11.50
C ALA A 48 -6.63 -6.69 10.02
N TYR A 49 -7.87 -7.05 9.68
CA TYR A 49 -8.33 -7.24 8.29
C TYR A 49 -8.01 -6.05 7.38
N ASN A 50 -8.13 -4.83 7.91
CA ASN A 50 -7.89 -3.58 7.16
C ASN A 50 -6.48 -2.99 7.35
N ILE A 51 -5.76 -3.37 8.42
CA ILE A 51 -4.55 -2.63 8.86
C ILE A 51 -3.37 -2.88 7.92
N ASN A 52 -3.23 -4.10 7.42
CA ASN A 52 -2.05 -4.52 6.65
C ASN A 52 -2.17 -4.32 5.13
N ARG A 53 -3.22 -3.63 4.66
CA ARG A 53 -3.47 -3.42 3.22
C ARG A 53 -3.07 -2.06 2.68
N HIS A 54 -2.60 -1.15 3.53
CA HIS A 54 -1.82 -0.03 3.03
C HIS A 54 -0.58 -0.60 2.35
N ASN A 55 -0.68 -0.79 1.03
CA ASN A 55 0.44 -1.17 0.19
C ASN A 55 1.45 -0.04 0.34
N ALA A 56 2.43 -0.21 1.23
CA ALA A 56 3.66 0.54 1.15
C ALA A 56 4.12 0.28 -0.28
N GLY A 57 4.00 1.30 -1.12
CA GLY A 57 4.32 1.19 -2.54
C GLY A 57 5.76 0.72 -2.73
N ARG A 58 6.18 0.59 -3.98
CA ARG A 58 7.59 0.30 -4.27
C ARG A 58 8.47 1.28 -3.50
N HIS A 59 9.47 0.76 -2.77
CA HIS A 59 10.43 1.60 -2.07
C HIS A 59 11.04 2.63 -3.04
N PRO A 60 11.21 3.88 -2.60
CA PRO A 60 11.81 4.91 -3.43
C PRO A 60 13.24 4.50 -3.82
N VAL A 61 13.62 4.82 -5.06
CA VAL A 61 14.95 4.51 -5.59
C VAL A 61 16.03 5.32 -4.87
N LEU A 62 15.69 6.53 -4.43
CA LEU A 62 16.59 7.41 -3.69
C LEU A 62 16.47 7.18 -2.18
N SER A 63 17.62 6.98 -1.54
CA SER A 63 17.68 6.94 -0.08
C SER A 63 17.49 8.33 0.51
N GLU A 64 17.09 8.42 1.79
CA GLU A 64 17.02 9.69 2.53
C GLU A 64 18.37 10.42 2.62
N ARG A 65 19.48 9.69 2.45
CA ARG A 65 20.81 10.30 2.36
C ARG A 65 20.99 10.98 1.01
N ASP A 66 20.62 10.31 -0.07
CA ASP A 66 20.78 10.86 -1.43
C ASP A 66 19.92 12.10 -1.62
N LYS A 67 18.68 12.07 -1.15
CA LYS A 67 17.78 13.24 -1.15
C LYS A 67 18.42 14.45 -0.46
N ARG A 68 19.03 14.26 0.72
CA ARG A 68 19.71 15.34 1.44
C ARG A 68 20.93 15.89 0.71
N HIS A 69 21.70 15.03 0.04
CA HIS A 69 22.85 15.51 -0.75
C HIS A 69 22.40 16.29 -1.98
N ILE A 70 21.38 15.81 -2.69
CA ILE A 70 20.75 16.49 -3.83
C ILE A 70 20.26 17.88 -3.40
N LEU A 71 19.46 17.96 -2.34
CA LEU A 71 18.92 19.23 -1.84
C LEU A 71 20.01 20.21 -1.42
N ARG A 72 21.07 19.70 -0.78
CA ARG A 72 22.22 20.53 -0.37
C ARG A 72 22.98 21.09 -1.58
N GLU A 73 23.20 20.27 -2.60
CA GLU A 73 23.93 20.69 -3.80
C GLU A 73 23.12 21.68 -4.64
N ALA A 74 21.82 21.43 -4.80
CA ALA A 74 20.88 22.34 -5.44
C ALA A 74 20.77 23.68 -4.70
N SER A 75 20.83 23.68 -3.36
CA SER A 75 20.75 24.92 -2.57
C SER A 75 22.04 25.74 -2.63
N ASN A 76 23.19 25.08 -2.73
CA ASN A 76 24.50 25.74 -2.69
C ASN A 76 25.00 26.16 -4.09
N SER A 77 24.34 25.71 -5.17
CA SER A 77 24.81 25.96 -6.53
C SER A 77 23.66 26.03 -7.54
N GLU A 78 23.76 26.93 -8.52
CA GLU A 78 22.90 26.94 -9.70
C GLU A 78 23.38 25.88 -10.71
N THR A 79 23.19 24.60 -10.37
CA THR A 79 23.57 23.47 -11.21
C THR A 79 22.35 22.75 -11.77
N SER A 80 22.49 22.21 -12.98
CA SER A 80 21.42 21.42 -13.59
C SER A 80 21.30 20.05 -12.91
N CYS A 81 20.11 19.44 -12.96
CA CYS A 81 19.86 18.12 -12.35
C CYS A 81 20.82 17.04 -12.90
N GLU A 82 21.23 17.14 -14.17
CA GLU A 82 22.21 16.22 -14.76
C GLU A 82 23.62 16.40 -14.17
N LYS A 83 24.02 17.63 -13.84
CA LYS A 83 25.29 17.87 -13.15
C LYS A 83 25.27 17.33 -11.72
N ILE A 84 24.17 17.54 -10.99
CA ILE A 84 23.98 16.98 -9.64
C ILE A 84 24.03 15.44 -9.68
N ARG A 85 23.39 14.83 -10.67
CA ARG A 85 23.45 13.37 -10.91
C ARG A 85 24.88 12.87 -11.07
N GLN A 86 25.68 13.56 -11.89
CA GLN A 86 27.07 13.20 -12.17
C GLN A 86 27.97 13.43 -10.95
N ASN A 87 27.82 14.56 -10.27
CA ASN A 87 28.62 14.93 -9.09
C ASN A 87 28.37 13.96 -7.91
N LEU A 88 27.13 13.54 -7.72
CA LEU A 88 26.75 12.56 -6.69
C LEU A 88 26.83 11.10 -7.15
N ASN A 89 27.22 10.88 -8.42
CA ASN A 89 27.30 9.56 -9.06
C ASN A 89 26.03 8.71 -8.85
N LEU A 90 24.86 9.32 -9.05
CA LEU A 90 23.56 8.68 -8.82
C LEU A 90 23.09 7.91 -10.05
N ASN A 91 22.65 6.66 -9.83
CA ASN A 91 22.06 5.81 -10.87
C ASN A 91 20.53 5.97 -10.93
N VAL A 92 20.06 7.20 -11.12
CA VAL A 92 18.63 7.54 -11.31
C VAL A 92 18.47 8.46 -12.51
N ASP A 93 17.25 8.62 -13.03
CA ASP A 93 17.01 9.59 -14.10
C ASP A 93 17.06 11.02 -13.56
N ARG A 94 17.42 11.98 -14.41
CA ARG A 94 17.40 13.41 -14.07
C ARG A 94 16.01 13.90 -13.66
N THR A 95 14.93 13.29 -14.19
CA THR A 95 13.56 13.63 -13.81
C THR A 95 13.29 13.28 -12.35
N THR A 96 13.77 12.13 -11.89
CA THR A 96 13.65 11.70 -10.48
C THR A 96 14.34 12.67 -9.53
N ILE A 97 15.41 13.34 -9.96
CA ILE A 97 16.09 14.38 -9.19
C ILE A 97 15.28 15.68 -9.18
N GLY A 98 14.66 16.05 -10.31
CA GLY A 98 13.82 17.26 -10.41
C GLY A 98 12.46 17.15 -9.72
N GLU A 99 12.01 15.94 -9.39
CA GLU A 99 10.80 15.68 -8.60
C GLU A 99 11.01 15.81 -7.08
N LEU A 100 12.27 15.97 -6.62
CA LEU A 100 12.63 16.21 -5.22
C LEU A 100 12.55 17.69 -4.83
#